data_AF-A0A3B1JZE2-F1
#
_entry.id   AF-A0A3B1JZE2-F1
#
_cell.length_a   1.000
_cell.length_b   1.000
_cell.length_c   1.000
_cell.angle_alpha   90.00
_cell.angle_beta   90.00
_cell.angle_gamma   90.00
#
_symmetry.space_group_name_H-M   'P 1'
#
loop_
_entity.id
_entity.type
_entity.pdbx_description
1 polymer ?
#
loop_
_entity_poly.entity_id
_entity_poly.type
_entity_poly.pdbx_seq_one_letter_code
_entity_poly.pdbx_strand_id
1 'polypeptide(L)'
;MYLSSYQQLPFELCEFCYPLLKMAMTLLLVALSWTLLHSRCQCNTLNSVDLETPDSMKTWVITRSSPCSTTCGLGLRIQELCPLEADKVSGTGCQVRQVQCLDSWQCGLQTQTAAVGQRLELGCLEEVMETMGLFAFVVTWRYARGIITTDDSLFVRYDVPGLDKVVLDPVKEKDAGTYRCDVQDTSYHRVKRMYKGVKVLSPHVFSLDFTQGLRQWEKPHSLWPNVTLVTGKLYPTSTVLKTVLVSALRNV
;
A
#
# COMPACT_ATOMS: atom_id res chain seq x y z
N MET A 1 21.31 32.08 -18.72
CA MET A 1 22.65 32.61 -19.07
C MET A 1 23.68 31.71 -18.39
N TYR A 2 24.34 30.86 -19.17
CA TYR A 2 25.43 29.97 -18.76
C TYR A 2 26.74 30.60 -19.24
N LEU A 3 27.73 30.77 -18.35
CA LEU A 3 29.14 31.04 -18.66
C LEU A 3 29.93 30.32 -17.55
N SER A 4 30.44 29.11 -17.78
CA SER A 4 31.69 28.74 -18.48
C SER A 4 32.94 29.20 -17.74
N SER A 5 33.61 28.23 -17.11
CA SER A 5 35.00 28.29 -16.65
C SER A 5 35.75 27.12 -17.28
N TYR A 6 36.43 27.37 -18.40
CA TYR A 6 37.43 26.48 -18.97
C TYR A 6 38.79 27.16 -18.80
N GLN A 7 39.67 26.48 -18.06
CA GLN A 7 41.02 26.93 -17.80
C GLN A 7 41.97 26.29 -18.83
N GLN A 8 42.65 27.17 -19.55
CA GLN A 8 43.73 26.91 -20.51
C GLN A 8 44.90 26.13 -19.87
N LEU A 9 45.44 25.12 -20.58
CA LEU A 9 46.80 24.65 -20.43
C LEU A 9 47.43 24.42 -21.82
N PRO A 10 48.76 24.63 -21.96
CA PRO A 10 49.34 25.09 -23.21
C PRO A 10 49.84 23.98 -24.13
N PHE A 11 49.76 24.29 -25.42
CA PHE A 11 50.57 23.73 -26.50
C PHE A 11 52.05 24.03 -26.26
N GLU A 12 52.86 23.00 -26.05
CA GLU A 12 54.19 22.83 -26.65
C GLU A 12 54.79 21.51 -26.16
N LEU A 13 54.74 20.47 -27.00
CA LEU A 13 55.70 19.36 -27.02
C LEU A 13 55.61 18.71 -28.40
N CYS A 14 56.52 19.17 -29.26
CA CYS A 14 56.67 18.83 -30.68
C CYS A 14 57.10 17.38 -30.93
N GLU A 15 56.63 16.86 -32.08
CA GLU A 15 57.41 16.13 -33.09
C GLU A 15 58.08 14.78 -32.81
N PHE A 16 57.97 14.16 -31.63
CA PHE A 16 58.49 12.78 -31.41
C PHE A 16 57.45 11.65 -31.41
N CYS A 17 56.15 11.96 -31.37
CA CYS A 17 55.07 10.94 -31.33
C CYS A 17 54.63 10.43 -32.71
N TYR A 18 54.97 11.11 -33.81
CA TYR A 18 54.43 10.80 -35.14
C TYR A 18 54.88 9.47 -35.76
N PRO A 19 56.14 8.99 -35.60
CA PRO A 19 56.55 7.70 -36.17
C PRO A 19 56.06 6.51 -35.33
N LEU A 20 55.93 6.67 -34.00
CA LEU A 20 55.41 5.64 -33.09
C LEU A 20 53.89 5.44 -33.28
N LEU A 21 53.14 6.52 -33.51
CA LEU A 21 51.71 6.45 -33.82
C LEU A 21 51.46 5.79 -35.19
N LYS A 22 52.32 6.06 -36.19
CA LYS A 22 52.25 5.40 -37.50
C LYS A 22 52.55 3.90 -37.41
N MET A 23 53.59 3.50 -36.67
CA MET A 23 53.89 2.06 -36.48
C MET A 23 52.76 1.34 -35.73
N ALA A 24 52.22 1.94 -34.67
CA ALA A 24 51.10 1.37 -33.92
C ALA A 24 49.83 1.24 -34.78
N MET A 25 49.54 2.24 -35.62
CA MET A 25 48.39 2.21 -36.53
C MET A 25 48.57 1.20 -37.67
N THR A 26 49.78 1.03 -38.22
CA THR A 26 50.04 -0.03 -39.21
C THR A 26 49.95 -1.43 -38.60
N LEU A 27 50.41 -1.63 -37.36
CA LEU A 27 50.26 -2.91 -36.65
C LEU A 27 48.78 -3.22 -36.35
N LEU A 28 47.98 -2.22 -35.99
CA LEU A 28 46.53 -2.35 -35.83
C LEU A 28 45.81 -2.68 -37.15
N LEU A 29 46.19 -2.04 -38.26
CA LEU A 29 45.61 -2.32 -39.58
C LEU A 29 46.00 -3.72 -40.09
N VAL A 30 47.24 -4.15 -39.85
CA VAL A 30 47.69 -5.51 -40.21
C VAL A 30 47.00 -6.55 -39.32
N ALA A 31 46.86 -6.30 -38.01
CA ALA A 31 46.10 -7.15 -37.10
C ALA A 31 44.62 -7.24 -37.50
N LEU A 32 43.97 -6.13 -37.85
CA LEU A 32 42.60 -6.11 -38.36
C LEU A 32 42.49 -6.87 -39.68
N SER A 33 43.45 -6.70 -40.59
CA SER A 33 43.49 -7.46 -41.84
C SER A 33 43.68 -8.96 -41.62
N TRP A 34 44.48 -9.38 -40.62
CA TRP A 34 44.64 -10.77 -40.22
C TRP A 34 43.37 -11.33 -39.58
N THR A 35 42.66 -10.55 -38.76
CA THR A 35 41.36 -10.97 -38.21
C THR A 35 40.29 -11.08 -39.29
N LEU A 36 40.32 -10.24 -40.33
CA LEU A 36 39.42 -10.33 -41.48
C LEU A 36 39.80 -11.50 -42.41
N LEU A 37 41.09 -11.82 -42.58
CA LEU A 37 41.56 -12.99 -43.35
C LEU A 37 41.40 -14.33 -42.61
N HIS A 38 41.31 -14.33 -41.28
CA HIS A 38 41.03 -15.52 -40.46
C HIS A 38 39.58 -15.62 -39.99
N SER A 39 38.74 -14.66 -40.37
CA SER A 39 37.29 -14.82 -40.36
C SER A 39 36.90 -15.79 -41.47
N ARG A 40 37.14 -17.10 -41.26
CA ARG A 40 36.47 -18.14 -42.02
C ARG A 40 34.98 -17.90 -41.80
N CYS A 41 34.34 -17.28 -42.78
CA CYS A 41 32.89 -17.29 -42.91
C CYS A 41 32.51 -18.76 -43.16
N GLN A 42 32.40 -19.53 -42.08
CA GLN A 42 31.65 -20.77 -42.09
C GLN A 42 30.21 -20.35 -42.31
N CYS A 43 29.82 -20.26 -43.58
CA CYS A 43 28.47 -20.65 -43.96
C CYS A 43 28.33 -22.10 -43.53
N ASN A 44 27.97 -22.31 -42.26
CA ASN A 44 27.41 -23.57 -41.84
C ASN A 44 26.20 -23.75 -42.74
N THR A 45 26.36 -24.65 -43.69
CA THR A 45 25.25 -25.29 -44.39
C THR A 45 24.20 -25.55 -43.34
N LEU A 46 23.03 -24.98 -43.59
CA LEU A 46 21.80 -25.17 -42.86
C LEU A 46 21.45 -26.66 -42.97
N ASN A 47 22.17 -27.48 -42.18
CA ASN A 47 21.79 -28.84 -41.93
C ASN A 47 20.45 -28.74 -41.24
N SER A 48 19.51 -29.51 -41.80
CA SER A 48 18.12 -29.65 -41.41
C SER A 48 17.76 -28.84 -40.18
N VAL A 49 16.81 -27.92 -40.36
CA VAL A 49 15.80 -27.65 -39.35
C VAL A 49 15.53 -28.97 -38.65
N ASP A 50 16.18 -29.17 -37.50
CA ASP A 50 15.72 -30.10 -36.51
C ASP A 50 14.45 -29.38 -36.09
N LEU A 51 13.37 -29.76 -36.77
CA LEU A 51 12.06 -29.47 -36.29
C LEU A 51 12.03 -30.31 -35.02
N GLU A 52 12.59 -29.75 -33.93
CA GLU A 52 12.19 -30.12 -32.59
C GLU A 52 10.68 -30.10 -32.70
N THR A 53 10.11 -31.30 -32.80
CA THR A 53 8.68 -31.55 -32.66
C THR A 53 8.28 -30.62 -31.55
N PRO A 54 7.38 -29.63 -31.78
CA PRO A 54 7.05 -28.66 -30.76
C PRO A 54 6.77 -29.46 -29.52
N ASP A 55 7.66 -29.34 -28.50
CA ASP A 55 7.54 -30.03 -27.23
C ASP A 55 6.08 -29.90 -26.89
N SER A 56 5.36 -31.03 -26.91
CA SER A 56 3.90 -31.08 -26.98
C SER A 56 3.40 -29.98 -26.08
N MET A 57 2.86 -28.89 -26.62
CA MET A 57 2.76 -27.65 -25.86
C MET A 57 1.76 -27.91 -24.73
N LYS A 58 2.28 -28.35 -23.58
CA LYS A 58 1.47 -28.91 -22.50
C LYS A 58 0.70 -27.72 -21.95
N THR A 59 -0.53 -27.58 -22.41
CA THR A 59 -1.41 -26.53 -21.95
C THR A 59 -1.81 -26.92 -20.53
N TRP A 60 -1.47 -26.09 -19.56
CA TRP A 60 -1.81 -26.33 -18.17
C TRP A 60 -3.13 -25.66 -17.83
N VAL A 61 -4.00 -26.37 -17.13
CA VAL A 61 -5.28 -25.83 -16.66
C VAL A 61 -5.34 -25.85 -15.15
N ILE A 62 -5.92 -24.79 -14.56
CA ILE A 62 -6.18 -24.73 -13.12
C ILE A 62 -7.40 -25.60 -12.83
N THR A 63 -7.21 -26.73 -12.16
CA THR A 63 -8.28 -27.68 -11.82
C THR A 63 -8.88 -27.41 -10.45
N ARG A 64 -8.06 -26.90 -9.51
CA ARG A 64 -8.48 -26.47 -8.18
C ARG A 64 -7.83 -25.14 -7.82
N SER A 65 -8.59 -24.29 -7.14
CA SER A 65 -8.09 -23.06 -6.54
C SER A 65 -8.69 -22.93 -5.14
N SER A 66 -7.85 -22.69 -4.13
CA SER A 66 -8.32 -22.32 -2.80
C SER A 66 -8.91 -20.90 -2.83
N PRO A 67 -9.72 -20.52 -1.81
CA PRO A 67 -10.02 -19.13 -1.52
C PRO A 67 -8.74 -18.32 -1.27
N CYS A 68 -8.84 -16.99 -1.42
CA CYS A 68 -7.76 -16.09 -1.06
C CYS A 68 -7.56 -16.09 0.47
N SER A 69 -6.31 -16.00 0.92
CA SER A 69 -5.97 -15.99 2.36
C SER A 69 -6.51 -14.77 3.10
N THR A 70 -6.91 -13.72 2.38
CA THR A 70 -7.53 -12.53 2.92
C THR A 70 -8.82 -12.23 2.16
N THR A 71 -9.75 -11.55 2.82
CA THR A 71 -11.01 -11.10 2.22
C THR A 71 -10.86 -9.76 1.49
N CYS A 72 -9.78 -9.02 1.76
CA CYS A 72 -9.45 -7.77 1.11
C CYS A 72 -7.93 -7.50 1.20
N GLY A 73 -7.39 -6.73 0.27
CA GLY A 73 -5.95 -6.57 0.17
C GLY A 73 -5.28 -7.73 -0.57
N LEU A 74 -3.96 -7.64 -0.70
CA LEU A 74 -3.16 -8.66 -1.34
C LEU A 74 -3.03 -9.87 -0.42
N GLY A 75 -3.41 -11.05 -0.92
CA GLY A 75 -3.29 -12.33 -0.25
C GLY A 75 -2.60 -13.38 -1.11
N LEU A 76 -2.62 -14.61 -0.62
CA LEU A 76 -2.09 -15.78 -1.31
C LEU A 76 -3.19 -16.84 -1.43
N ARG A 77 -3.14 -17.60 -2.52
CA ARG A 77 -3.99 -18.78 -2.71
C ARG A 77 -3.19 -19.90 -3.34
N ILE A 78 -3.64 -21.12 -3.11
CA ILE A 78 -3.03 -22.34 -3.65
C ILE A 78 -3.82 -22.75 -4.89
N GLN A 79 -3.11 -23.03 -5.98
CA GLN A 79 -3.66 -23.51 -7.23
C GLN A 79 -3.03 -24.84 -7.62
N GLU A 80 -3.87 -25.76 -8.08
CA GLU A 80 -3.44 -27.01 -8.69
C GLU A 80 -3.56 -26.88 -10.22
N LEU A 81 -2.47 -27.15 -10.92
CA LEU A 81 -2.38 -27.10 -12.38
C LEU A 81 -2.11 -28.50 -12.90
N CYS A 82 -2.95 -28.96 -13.82
CA CYS A 82 -2.77 -30.26 -14.46
C CYS A 82 -2.56 -30.06 -15.97
N PRO A 83 -1.70 -30.87 -16.61
CA PRO A 83 -1.50 -30.79 -18.06
C PRO A 83 -2.73 -31.32 -18.81
N LEU A 84 -3.03 -30.72 -19.95
CA LEU A 84 -4.01 -31.22 -20.90
C LEU A 84 -3.33 -32.20 -21.86
N GLU A 85 -3.89 -33.40 -21.95
CA GLU A 85 -3.51 -34.43 -22.91
C GLU A 85 -4.74 -34.75 -23.76
N ALA A 86 -4.68 -34.44 -25.07
CA ALA A 86 -5.79 -34.63 -26.01
C ALA A 86 -7.13 -34.04 -25.50
N ASP A 87 -7.11 -32.76 -25.09
CA ASP A 87 -8.25 -31.99 -24.55
C ASP A 87 -8.89 -32.56 -23.27
N LYS A 88 -8.23 -33.51 -22.62
CA LYS A 88 -8.64 -34.04 -21.32
C LYS A 88 -7.60 -33.66 -20.27
N VAL A 89 -8.10 -33.33 -19.08
CA VAL A 89 -7.24 -33.10 -17.92
C VAL A 89 -6.57 -34.41 -17.54
N SER A 90 -5.24 -34.45 -17.64
CA SER A 90 -4.46 -35.60 -17.18
C SER A 90 -4.29 -35.48 -15.66
N GLY A 91 -4.75 -36.48 -14.91
CA GLY A 91 -4.61 -36.52 -13.44
C GLY A 91 -3.17 -36.82 -13.00
N THR A 92 -2.29 -37.20 -13.92
CA THR A 92 -0.87 -37.47 -13.67
C THR A 92 -0.03 -36.24 -14.01
N GLY A 93 0.90 -35.88 -13.12
CA GLY A 93 1.80 -34.74 -13.34
C GLY A 93 1.22 -33.38 -12.96
N CYS A 94 0.14 -33.34 -12.18
CA CYS A 94 -0.37 -32.08 -11.62
C CYS A 94 0.64 -31.44 -10.67
N GLN A 95 0.72 -30.11 -10.72
CA GLN A 95 1.61 -29.30 -9.90
C GLN A 95 0.81 -28.34 -9.03
N VAL A 96 1.21 -28.24 -7.76
CA VAL A 96 0.63 -27.26 -6.84
C VAL A 96 1.56 -26.06 -6.77
N ARG A 97 0.99 -24.87 -6.90
CA ARG A 97 1.71 -23.60 -6.72
C ARG A 97 0.94 -22.65 -5.82
N GLN A 98 1.66 -21.76 -5.17
CA GLN A 98 1.11 -20.63 -4.45
C GLN A 98 1.20 -19.39 -5.33
N VAL A 99 0.10 -18.65 -5.45
CA VAL A 99 0.01 -17.42 -6.24
C VAL A 99 -0.61 -16.30 -5.43
N GLN A 100 -0.29 -15.06 -5.79
CA GLN A 100 -0.96 -13.89 -5.24
C GLN A 100 -2.43 -13.83 -5.69
N CYS A 101 -3.27 -13.27 -4.83
CA CYS A 101 -4.67 -12.99 -5.10
C CYS A 101 -5.06 -11.62 -4.53
N LEU A 102 -6.03 -10.99 -5.20
CA LEU A 102 -6.62 -9.71 -4.79
C LEU A 102 -8.11 -9.78 -5.11
N ASP A 103 -8.91 -10.19 -4.13
CA ASP A 103 -10.37 -10.30 -4.31
C ASP A 103 -11.03 -8.91 -4.28
N SER A 104 -10.64 -8.07 -3.32
CA SER A 104 -11.04 -6.66 -3.23
C SER A 104 -9.91 -5.84 -2.64
N TRP A 105 -9.61 -4.68 -3.22
CA TRP A 105 -8.65 -3.74 -2.61
C TRP A 105 -9.28 -2.91 -1.49
N GLN A 106 -10.61 -2.92 -1.32
CA GLN A 106 -11.34 -2.11 -0.32
C GLN A 106 -11.61 -2.92 0.94
N CYS A 107 -10.90 -2.60 2.03
CA CYS A 107 -11.01 -3.29 3.32
C CYS A 107 -12.00 -2.64 4.31
N GLY A 108 -12.54 -1.47 3.97
CA GLY A 108 -13.51 -0.78 4.83
C GLY A 108 -12.90 -0.16 6.08
N LEU A 109 -13.75 0.05 7.09
CA LEU A 109 -13.45 0.78 8.32
C LEU A 109 -13.33 -0.17 9.52
N GLN A 110 -12.20 -0.09 10.23
CA GLN A 110 -11.97 -0.76 11.50
C GLN A 110 -11.82 0.28 12.60
N THR A 111 -12.56 0.13 13.71
CA THR A 111 -12.50 1.05 14.85
C THR A 111 -11.66 0.49 15.99
N GLN A 112 -10.82 1.32 16.60
CA GLN A 112 -10.05 1.04 17.80
C GLN A 112 -10.30 2.14 18.82
N THR A 113 -10.27 1.77 20.11
CA THR A 113 -10.48 2.70 21.22
C THR A 113 -9.25 2.66 22.12
N ALA A 114 -8.71 3.82 22.50
CA ALA A 114 -7.58 3.95 23.40
C ALA A 114 -7.83 5.05 24.43
N ALA A 115 -7.38 4.88 25.66
CA ALA A 115 -7.40 5.93 26.68
C ALA A 115 -6.26 6.93 26.44
N VAL A 116 -6.46 8.18 26.87
CA VAL A 116 -5.41 9.20 26.88
C VAL A 116 -4.19 8.68 27.66
N GLY A 117 -2.99 8.88 27.10
CA GLY A 117 -1.73 8.43 27.71
C GLY A 117 -1.26 7.03 27.28
N GLN A 118 -2.11 6.22 26.65
CA GLN A 118 -1.69 4.91 26.12
C GLN A 118 -0.89 5.05 24.81
N ARG A 119 -0.16 3.99 24.45
CA ARG A 119 0.42 3.83 23.11
C ARG A 119 -0.56 3.10 22.20
N LEU A 120 -0.74 3.58 20.97
CA LEU A 120 -1.56 2.94 19.95
C LEU A 120 -0.79 2.88 18.62
N GLU A 121 -0.80 1.71 18.00
CA GLU A 121 -0.19 1.48 16.68
C GLU A 121 -1.26 1.09 15.66
N LEU A 122 -1.28 1.82 14.54
CA LEU A 122 -2.16 1.58 13.42
C LEU A 122 -1.34 1.01 12.28
N GLY A 123 -1.36 -0.32 12.12
CA GLY A 123 -0.74 -1.00 10.98
C GLY A 123 -1.60 -0.94 9.73
N CYS A 124 -0.98 -0.69 8.57
CA CYS A 124 -1.64 -0.76 7.26
C CYS A 124 -1.43 -2.13 6.57
N LEU A 125 -0.25 -2.70 6.75
CA LEU A 125 0.13 -3.98 6.17
C LEU A 125 -0.38 -5.14 7.04
N GLU A 126 -0.61 -6.29 6.41
CA GLU A 126 -0.94 -7.56 7.06
C GLU A 126 0.18 -8.56 6.81
N GLU A 127 0.16 -9.72 7.47
CA GLU A 127 1.22 -10.75 7.46
C GLU A 127 1.77 -11.06 6.05
N VAL A 128 0.90 -11.22 5.05
CA VAL A 128 1.32 -11.50 3.66
C VAL A 128 2.11 -10.33 3.08
N MET A 129 1.68 -9.10 3.32
CA MET A 129 2.36 -7.93 2.78
C MET A 129 3.66 -7.63 3.52
N GLU A 130 3.69 -7.91 4.83
CA GLU A 130 4.89 -7.78 5.65
C GLU A 130 5.98 -8.77 5.22
N THR A 131 5.60 -10.02 4.92
CA THR A 131 6.54 -11.06 4.45
C THR A 131 7.10 -10.78 3.05
N MET A 132 6.34 -10.09 2.19
CA MET A 132 6.80 -9.65 0.86
C MET A 132 7.82 -8.49 0.92
N GLY A 133 7.94 -7.83 2.08
CA GLY A 133 8.93 -6.80 2.34
C GLY A 133 8.44 -5.38 2.05
N LEU A 134 8.96 -4.42 2.84
CA LEU A 134 8.55 -3.02 2.83
C LEU A 134 8.78 -2.31 1.48
N PHE A 135 9.74 -2.76 0.68
CA PHE A 135 10.06 -2.16 -0.63
C PHE A 135 9.17 -2.64 -1.77
N ALA A 136 8.33 -3.65 -1.53
CA ALA A 136 7.35 -4.11 -2.52
C ALA A 136 6.13 -3.17 -2.62
N PHE A 137 6.01 -2.22 -1.69
CA PHE A 137 4.81 -1.40 -1.56
C PHE A 137 5.12 0.06 -1.29
N VAL A 138 4.25 0.92 -1.82
CA VAL A 138 4.18 2.34 -1.46
C VAL A 138 2.95 2.54 -0.56
N VAL A 139 3.18 2.98 0.67
CA VAL A 139 2.12 3.25 1.64
C VAL A 139 1.95 4.76 1.80
N THR A 140 0.71 5.23 1.73
CA THR A 140 0.37 6.63 1.98
C THR A 140 -0.73 6.75 3.02
N TRP A 141 -0.62 7.76 3.88
CA TRP A 141 -1.56 8.00 4.96
C TRP A 141 -2.29 9.32 4.80
N ARG A 142 -3.54 9.31 5.22
CA ARG A 142 -4.37 10.51 5.33
C ARG A 142 -5.15 10.47 6.64
N TYR A 143 -5.55 11.64 7.11
CA TYR A 143 -6.20 11.80 8.40
C TYR A 143 -7.42 12.70 8.30
N ALA A 144 -8.54 12.24 8.84
CA ALA A 144 -9.76 13.00 9.06
C ALA A 144 -9.93 13.21 10.57
N ARG A 145 -9.64 14.41 11.05
CA ARG A 145 -9.57 14.71 12.48
C ARG A 145 -10.96 14.69 13.14
N GLY A 146 -11.07 14.00 14.27
CA GLY A 146 -12.25 14.01 15.15
C GLY A 146 -13.49 13.28 14.64
N ILE A 147 -13.46 12.71 13.44
CA ILE A 147 -14.63 12.08 12.79
C ILE A 147 -14.30 10.65 12.37
N ILE A 148 -15.26 9.75 12.58
CA ILE A 148 -15.23 8.38 12.07
C ILE A 148 -15.95 8.35 10.72
N THR A 149 -15.21 8.20 9.62
CA THR A 149 -15.75 8.37 8.27
C THR A 149 -14.99 7.58 7.21
N THR A 150 -15.66 7.24 6.12
CA THR A 150 -15.07 6.72 4.87
C THR A 150 -15.18 7.72 3.71
N ASP A 151 -15.72 8.92 3.96
CA ASP A 151 -15.81 10.00 2.98
C ASP A 151 -14.43 10.60 2.70
N ASP A 152 -13.88 10.28 1.54
CA ASP A 152 -12.54 10.66 1.09
C ASP A 152 -12.31 12.19 1.02
N SER A 153 -13.37 13.00 0.94
CA SER A 153 -13.27 14.46 0.88
C SER A 153 -12.77 15.10 2.18
N LEU A 154 -12.95 14.41 3.31
CA LEU A 154 -12.60 14.91 4.65
C LEU A 154 -11.14 14.65 5.03
N PHE A 155 -10.38 13.95 4.17
CA PHE A 155 -9.04 13.47 4.48
C PHE A 155 -7.93 14.38 3.97
N VAL A 156 -7.10 14.86 4.89
CA VAL A 156 -5.85 15.59 4.57
C VAL A 156 -4.65 14.65 4.61
N ARG A 157 -3.58 14.99 3.88
CA ARG A 157 -2.33 14.22 3.92
C ARG A 157 -1.80 14.15 5.36
N TYR A 158 -1.32 12.97 5.75
CA TYR A 158 -0.72 12.74 7.06
C TYR A 158 0.66 12.12 6.86
N ASP A 159 1.70 12.85 7.27
CA ASP A 159 3.08 12.41 7.06
C ASP A 159 3.52 11.48 8.19
N VAL A 160 3.97 10.28 7.81
CA VAL A 160 4.30 9.19 8.73
C VAL A 160 5.76 8.78 8.52
N PRO A 161 6.65 8.98 9.51
CA PRO A 161 8.08 8.70 9.37
C PRO A 161 8.44 7.23 9.08
N GLY A 162 7.57 6.27 9.46
CA GLY A 162 7.77 4.83 9.22
C GLY A 162 7.04 4.27 7.99
N LEU A 163 6.19 5.07 7.33
CA LEU A 163 5.33 4.73 6.18
C LEU A 163 4.31 3.60 6.38
N ASP A 164 4.64 2.48 7.02
CA ASP A 164 3.79 1.29 7.17
C ASP A 164 2.82 1.36 8.37
N LYS A 165 3.19 2.14 9.40
CA LYS A 165 2.43 2.28 10.64
C LYS A 165 2.40 3.70 11.20
N VAL A 166 1.23 4.08 11.73
CA VAL A 166 1.08 5.28 12.57
C VAL A 166 1.26 4.89 14.03
N VAL A 167 2.22 5.51 14.72
CA VAL A 167 2.46 5.30 16.14
C VAL A 167 2.03 6.55 16.91
N LEU A 168 1.02 6.40 17.77
CA LEU A 168 0.54 7.43 18.68
C LEU A 168 1.07 7.10 20.07
N ASP A 169 2.09 7.83 20.50
CA ASP A 169 2.75 7.61 21.79
C ASP A 169 3.18 8.96 22.41
N PRO A 170 2.47 9.49 23.42
CA PRO A 170 1.20 9.01 23.96
C PRO A 170 0.00 9.47 23.11
N VAL A 171 -1.08 8.68 23.14
CA VAL A 171 -2.41 9.04 22.59
C VAL A 171 -2.99 10.24 23.33
N LYS A 172 -3.49 11.21 22.58
CA LYS A 172 -4.17 12.43 23.04
C LYS A 172 -5.56 12.52 22.41
N GLU A 173 -6.47 13.25 23.04
CA GLU A 173 -7.83 13.45 22.49
C GLU A 173 -7.84 13.98 21.06
N LYS A 174 -6.87 14.85 20.73
CA LYS A 174 -6.70 15.42 19.39
C LYS A 174 -6.39 14.37 18.31
N ASP A 175 -5.93 13.19 18.69
CA ASP A 175 -5.56 12.09 17.78
C ASP A 175 -6.78 11.24 17.39
N ALA A 176 -7.94 11.48 18.01
CA ALA A 176 -9.21 10.88 17.62
C ALA A 176 -9.57 11.26 16.18
N GLY A 177 -10.20 10.35 15.44
CA GLY A 177 -10.56 10.56 14.04
C GLY A 177 -10.36 9.32 13.20
N THR A 178 -10.24 9.47 11.88
CA THR A 178 -10.00 8.34 10.97
C THR A 178 -8.67 8.50 10.26
N TYR A 179 -7.86 7.45 10.28
CA TYR A 179 -6.63 7.32 9.52
C TYR A 179 -6.88 6.42 8.33
N ARG A 180 -6.77 6.95 7.12
CA ARG A 180 -6.86 6.17 5.88
C ARG A 180 -5.46 5.80 5.45
N CYS A 181 -5.25 4.52 5.13
CA CYS A 181 -4.04 4.10 4.45
C CYS A 181 -4.37 3.53 3.07
N ASP A 182 -3.58 3.92 2.07
CA ASP A 182 -3.61 3.43 0.71
C ASP A 182 -2.27 2.74 0.43
N VAL A 183 -2.32 1.48 -0.02
CA VAL A 183 -1.16 0.69 -0.41
C VAL A 183 -1.17 0.43 -1.90
N GLN A 184 -0.03 0.70 -2.54
CA GLN A 184 0.20 0.43 -3.95
C GLN A 184 1.36 -0.53 -4.13
N ASP A 185 1.31 -1.35 -5.16
CA ASP A 185 2.46 -2.15 -5.60
C ASP A 185 3.51 -1.29 -6.33
N THR A 186 4.60 -1.91 -6.77
CA THR A 186 5.67 -1.25 -7.54
C THR A 186 5.22 -0.76 -8.92
N SER A 187 4.05 -1.22 -9.39
CA SER A 187 3.42 -0.78 -10.64
C SER A 187 2.34 0.29 -10.40
N TYR A 188 2.25 0.83 -9.18
CA TYR A 188 1.28 1.83 -8.74
C TYR A 188 -0.19 1.36 -8.76
N HIS A 189 -0.44 0.06 -8.84
CA HIS A 189 -1.79 -0.47 -8.67
C HIS A 189 -2.16 -0.45 -7.21
N ARG A 190 -3.36 0.05 -6.90
CA ARG A 190 -3.87 0.02 -5.54
C ARG A 190 -4.23 -1.42 -5.17
N VAL A 191 -3.48 -1.97 -4.21
CA VAL A 191 -3.70 -3.32 -3.70
C VAL A 191 -4.46 -3.31 -2.38
N LYS A 192 -4.47 -2.21 -1.63
CA LYS A 192 -5.22 -2.12 -0.38
C LYS A 192 -5.63 -0.68 -0.06
N ARG A 193 -6.83 -0.51 0.48
CA ARG A 193 -7.32 0.69 1.15
C ARG A 193 -8.07 0.29 2.40
N MET A 194 -7.70 0.89 3.53
CA MET A 194 -8.44 0.71 4.77
C MET A 194 -8.53 2.02 5.55
N TYR A 195 -9.55 2.09 6.40
CA TYR A 195 -9.80 3.19 7.30
C TYR A 195 -9.67 2.67 8.74
N LYS A 196 -8.89 3.35 9.56
CA LYS A 196 -8.67 3.07 10.99
C LYS A 196 -9.30 4.19 11.80
N GLY A 197 -10.48 3.94 12.34
CA GLY A 197 -11.17 4.88 13.22
C GLY A 197 -10.63 4.79 14.64
N VAL A 198 -10.09 5.89 15.18
CA VAL A 198 -9.55 5.97 16.54
C VAL A 198 -10.51 6.77 17.42
N LYS A 199 -10.99 6.11 18.48
CA LYS A 199 -11.76 6.74 19.57
C LYS A 199 -10.85 6.92 20.77
N VAL A 200 -10.75 8.14 21.27
CA VAL A 200 -9.90 8.45 22.44
C VAL A 200 -10.77 8.66 23.67
N LEU A 201 -10.55 7.88 24.71
CA LEU A 201 -11.27 7.99 25.98
C LEU A 201 -10.49 8.91 26.92
N SER A 202 -11.10 10.04 27.24
CA SER A 202 -10.60 10.95 28.27
C SER A 202 -11.12 10.51 29.64
N PRO A 203 -10.24 10.41 30.66
CA PRO A 203 -10.68 10.13 32.03
C PRO A 203 -11.60 11.24 32.58
N HIS A 204 -11.54 12.45 32.02
CA HIS A 204 -12.34 13.59 32.47
C HIS A 204 -13.75 13.65 31.88
N VAL A 205 -14.00 12.93 30.77
CA VAL A 205 -15.30 12.94 30.05
C VAL A 205 -16.14 11.70 30.37
N PHE A 206 -15.50 10.60 30.80
CA PHE A 206 -16.16 9.35 31.22
C PHE A 206 -16.31 9.23 32.75
N SER A 207 -16.65 10.33 33.45
CA SER A 207 -17.24 10.18 34.78
C SER A 207 -18.69 9.73 34.62
N LEU A 208 -18.92 8.43 34.63
CA LEU A 208 -20.26 7.82 34.70
C LEU A 208 -20.84 7.92 36.12
N ASP A 209 -20.64 9.05 36.80
CA ASP A 209 -21.37 9.33 38.03
C ASP A 209 -22.78 9.78 37.66
N PHE A 210 -23.63 8.78 37.41
CA PHE A 210 -25.03 8.97 37.10
C PHE A 210 -25.74 9.77 38.20
N THR A 211 -25.32 9.60 39.46
CA THR A 211 -25.86 10.33 40.60
C THR A 211 -25.50 11.81 40.53
N GLN A 212 -24.27 12.15 40.18
CA GLN A 212 -23.85 13.54 39.96
C GLN A 212 -24.56 14.17 38.75
N GLY A 213 -24.67 13.44 37.63
CA GLY A 213 -25.38 13.89 36.43
C GLY A 213 -26.87 14.15 36.70
N LEU A 214 -27.52 13.22 37.40
CA LEU A 214 -28.93 13.36 37.80
C LEU A 214 -29.13 14.54 38.76
N ARG A 215 -28.28 14.69 39.78
CA ARG A 215 -28.33 15.84 40.70
C ARG A 215 -28.19 17.18 39.98
N GLN A 216 -27.41 17.24 38.89
CA GLN A 216 -27.26 18.45 38.10
C GLN A 216 -28.46 18.72 37.19
N TRP A 217 -29.09 17.67 36.65
CA TRP A 217 -30.30 17.74 35.84
C TRP A 217 -31.54 18.12 36.66
N GLU A 218 -31.62 17.62 37.90
CA GLU A 218 -32.72 17.88 38.84
C GLU A 218 -32.55 19.19 39.63
N LYS A 219 -31.51 19.99 39.34
CA LYS A 219 -31.36 21.30 40.00
C LYS A 219 -32.61 22.14 39.72
N PRO A 220 -33.34 22.57 40.77
CA PRO A 220 -34.54 23.36 40.58
C PRO A 220 -34.21 24.65 39.83
N HIS A 221 -35.12 25.04 38.94
CA HIS A 221 -35.02 26.14 37.97
C HIS A 221 -34.76 27.54 38.58
N SER A 222 -34.64 27.64 39.91
CA SER A 222 -34.47 28.88 40.67
C SER A 222 -33.05 29.44 40.72
N LEU A 223 -32.06 28.79 40.08
CA LEU A 223 -30.66 29.22 40.06
C LEU A 223 -30.19 29.85 38.74
N TRP A 224 -31.09 30.07 37.79
CA TRP A 224 -30.80 30.76 36.53
C TRP A 224 -31.60 32.08 36.46
N PRO A 225 -31.09 33.18 37.05
CA PRO A 225 -31.89 34.40 37.24
C PRO A 225 -32.28 35.10 35.92
N ASN A 226 -31.69 34.72 34.78
CA ASN A 226 -31.90 35.38 33.49
C ASN A 226 -32.25 34.39 32.36
N VAL A 227 -33.05 33.35 32.63
CA VAL A 227 -33.66 32.56 31.55
C VAL A 227 -35.07 33.09 31.32
N THR A 228 -35.23 33.87 30.25
CA THR A 228 -36.55 34.20 29.72
C THR A 228 -37.23 32.90 29.26
N LEU A 229 -38.28 32.53 29.97
CA LEU A 229 -39.18 31.44 29.58
C LEU A 229 -39.86 31.86 28.27
N VAL A 230 -39.36 31.37 27.14
CA VAL A 230 -40.06 31.50 25.87
C VAL A 230 -41.28 30.58 25.93
N THR A 231 -42.42 31.12 26.37
CA THR A 231 -43.74 30.49 26.28
C THR A 231 -44.26 30.57 24.84
N GLY A 232 -43.55 29.89 23.96
CA GLY A 232 -43.95 29.63 22.58
C GLY A 232 -43.45 28.24 22.20
N LYS A 233 -44.19 27.49 21.37
CA LYS A 233 -43.77 26.16 20.91
C LYS A 233 -42.39 26.28 20.26
N LEU A 234 -41.34 25.91 20.99
CA LEU A 234 -39.97 26.17 20.57
C LEU A 234 -39.51 25.28 19.41
N TYR A 235 -40.29 24.26 19.05
CA TYR A 235 -40.06 23.44 17.86
C TYR A 235 -41.40 22.96 17.28
N PRO A 236 -41.56 22.97 15.94
CA PRO A 236 -42.63 22.21 15.31
C PRO A 236 -42.43 20.72 15.62
N THR A 237 -43.54 20.05 15.93
CA THR A 237 -43.62 18.64 16.38
C THR A 237 -42.93 17.63 15.43
N SER A 238 -42.51 18.06 14.24
CA SER A 238 -41.80 17.26 13.24
C SER A 238 -40.27 17.19 13.44
N THR A 239 -39.67 17.92 14.38
CA THR A 239 -38.20 18.03 14.47
C THR A 239 -37.55 17.06 15.47
N VAL A 240 -38.31 16.41 16.35
CA VAL A 240 -37.77 15.41 17.30
C VAL A 240 -38.11 14.00 16.83
N LEU A 241 -37.51 13.59 15.73
CA LEU A 241 -37.57 12.21 15.23
C LEU A 241 -36.17 11.82 14.75
N LYS A 242 -35.22 11.75 15.70
CA LYS A 242 -33.93 11.02 15.61
C LYS A 242 -33.02 11.28 16.81
N THR A 243 -33.54 11.13 18.03
CA THR A 243 -32.69 10.87 19.20
C THR A 243 -32.68 9.37 19.42
N VAL A 244 -31.61 8.72 18.98
CA VAL A 244 -31.36 7.30 19.28
C VAL A 244 -30.68 7.25 20.65
N LEU A 245 -31.42 6.81 21.66
CA LEU A 245 -30.84 6.36 22.93
C LEU A 245 -30.13 5.03 22.65
N VAL A 246 -28.79 5.06 22.59
CA VAL A 246 -27.99 3.84 22.54
C VAL A 246 -27.92 3.29 23.96
N SER A 247 -28.80 2.35 24.30
CA SER A 247 -28.66 1.54 25.50
C SER A 247 -27.60 0.47 25.26
N ALA A 248 -26.49 0.54 25.99
CA ALA A 248 -25.55 -0.57 26.08
C ALA A 248 -26.14 -1.61 27.04
N LEU A 249 -26.76 -2.65 26.47
CA LEU A 249 -27.15 -3.84 27.22
C LEU A 249 -25.89 -4.56 27.71
N ARG A 250 -25.80 -4.71 29.03
CA ARG A 250 -24.79 -5.52 29.71
C ARG A 250 -25.31 -6.96 29.70
N ASN A 251 -24.64 -7.85 28.97
CA ASN A 251 -24.87 -9.29 29.14
C ASN A 251 -24.30 -9.71 30.50
N VAL A 252 -25.16 -10.31 31.31
CA VAL A 252 -24.81 -11.07 32.52
C VAL A 252 -24.28 -12.43 32.10
#